data_AF-A0A4Y9YL54-F1
#
_entry.id   AF-A0A4Y9YL54-F1
#
_cell.length_a   1.000
_cell.length_b   1.000
_cell.length_c   1.000
_cell.angle_alpha   90.00
_cell.angle_beta   90.00
_cell.angle_gamma   90.00
#
_symmetry.space_group_name_H-M   'P 1'
#
loop_
_entity.id
_entity.type
_entity.pdbx_description
1 polymer ?
#
loop_
_entity_poly.entity_id
_entity_poly.type
_entity_poly.pdbx_seq_one_letter_code
_entity_poly.pdbx_strand_id
1 'polypeptide(L)'
;MALNAFVVRHPSVWLGAAPVIGLAALSTTPPLIPLTVLLSVLHLHVHTILPRGYLISHGGTQVVLLSLAASLAHLGASLDALSTRAVSILLLAALSALTSLVSLATIVLSYYANRAVSTPWSKLTLFPAVWATVWGTIAYISPVGRLITWSPSVGLGPYEWIRPILGQWGIDWIVAAWAVVCAETIGNWLVGPAGDDLDATPEQEQIVSFAADDVPDFTGTSAAPAPRETPMSARARARSVLAVLLVALAMPPLLMSPLPDTSLSANTTPLTVGCVLPFPHRNGESTQAPTLDDYINELDQIRSTGDIFLWPESAVRFETEKDKREAFARIRKVAGGKKLVGVSYEEHQAELVCTAEVRVEGASVKLHETHARAWYVFYLSRSRSSFI
;
A
#
# COMPACT_ATOMS: atom_id res chain seq x y z
N MET A 1 11.25 32.59 -21.05
CA MET A 1 12.12 31.39 -20.95
C MET A 1 11.21 30.17 -20.94
N ALA A 2 11.40 29.19 -21.83
CA ALA A 2 10.54 28.00 -21.85
C ALA A 2 10.74 27.17 -20.57
N LEU A 3 9.66 26.70 -19.94
CA LEU A 3 9.67 25.93 -18.69
C LEU A 3 10.61 24.71 -18.78
N ASN A 4 10.63 24.06 -19.95
CA ASN A 4 11.45 22.89 -20.26
C ASN A 4 12.95 23.18 -20.08
N ALA A 5 13.43 24.31 -20.60
CA ALA A 5 14.83 24.71 -20.50
C ALA A 5 15.23 25.01 -19.05
N PHE A 6 14.31 25.54 -18.24
CA PHE A 6 14.56 25.81 -16.82
C PHE A 6 14.73 24.51 -16.02
N VAL A 7 13.84 23.54 -16.21
CA VAL A 7 13.89 22.24 -15.51
C VAL A 7 15.17 21.47 -15.83
N VAL A 8 15.61 21.48 -17.09
CA VAL A 8 16.85 20.80 -17.52
C VAL A 8 18.10 21.44 -16.89
N ARG A 9 18.11 22.77 -16.77
CA ARG A 9 19.22 23.53 -16.16
C ARG A 9 19.27 23.37 -14.64
N HIS A 10 18.10 23.28 -13.98
CA HIS A 10 18.00 23.23 -12.52
C HIS A 10 17.34 21.91 -12.04
N PRO A 11 18.10 20.79 -11.94
CA PRO A 11 17.55 19.52 -11.46
C PRO A 11 17.11 19.57 -9.99
N SER A 12 17.52 20.61 -9.24
CA SER A 12 17.07 20.88 -7.88
C SER A 12 15.57 21.17 -7.78
N VAL A 13 14.89 21.52 -8.88
CA VAL A 13 13.42 21.70 -8.89
C VAL A 13 12.71 20.45 -8.36
N TRP A 14 13.23 19.27 -8.72
CA TRP A 14 12.69 17.99 -8.26
C TRP A 14 12.88 17.76 -6.75
N LEU A 15 13.94 18.30 -6.13
CA LEU A 15 14.15 18.24 -4.67
C LEU A 15 13.04 18.98 -3.91
N GLY A 16 12.49 20.05 -4.49
CA GLY A 16 11.37 20.79 -3.91
C GLY A 16 10.02 20.20 -4.25
N ALA A 17 9.82 19.76 -5.50
CA ALA A 17 8.52 19.23 -5.94
C ALA A 17 8.15 17.91 -5.24
N ALA A 18 9.10 17.00 -5.09
CA ALA A 18 8.86 15.69 -4.49
C ALA A 18 8.34 15.73 -3.04
N PRO A 19 8.93 16.46 -2.07
CA PRO A 19 8.38 16.52 -0.71
C PRO A 19 7.02 17.22 -0.66
N VAL A 20 6.76 18.22 -1.51
CA VAL A 20 5.44 18.89 -1.58
C VAL A 20 4.36 17.90 -2.01
N ILE A 21 4.62 17.13 -3.06
CA ILE A 21 3.69 16.06 -3.50
C ILE A 21 3.64 14.94 -2.44
N GLY A 22 4.78 14.68 -1.78
CA GLY A 22 4.93 13.71 -0.69
C GLY A 22 3.98 13.95 0.48
N LEU A 23 3.66 15.20 0.81
CA LEU A 23 2.67 15.51 1.85
C LEU A 23 1.28 14.92 1.56
N ALA A 24 0.87 14.86 0.29
CA ALA A 24 -0.40 14.27 -0.13
C ALA A 24 -0.28 12.77 -0.43
N ALA A 25 0.86 12.34 -0.95
CA ALA A 25 1.11 10.96 -1.37
C ALA A 25 1.45 10.02 -0.22
N LEU A 26 2.10 10.51 0.83
CA LEU A 26 2.58 9.73 1.99
C LEU A 26 1.70 9.97 3.22
N SER A 27 0.39 10.12 3.03
CA SER A 27 -0.59 10.17 4.11
C SER A 27 -0.76 8.79 4.76
N THR A 28 -1.49 8.74 5.89
CA THR A 28 -1.92 7.49 6.54
C THR A 28 -2.65 6.54 5.59
N THR A 29 -3.35 7.11 4.61
CA THR A 29 -4.01 6.38 3.53
C THR A 29 -3.55 6.90 2.17
N PRO A 30 -2.42 6.39 1.63
CA PRO A 30 -1.86 6.87 0.37
C PRO A 30 -2.87 6.77 -0.77
N PRO A 31 -3.27 7.89 -1.40
CA PRO A 31 -4.14 7.87 -2.57
C PRO A 31 -3.34 7.51 -3.84
N LEU A 32 -3.98 6.77 -4.75
CA LEU A 32 -3.36 6.29 -6.00
C LEU A 32 -2.69 7.42 -6.81
N ILE A 33 -3.42 8.51 -7.08
CA ILE A 33 -2.97 9.56 -8.02
C ILE A 33 -1.76 10.34 -7.46
N PRO A 34 -1.80 10.94 -6.25
CA PRO A 34 -0.62 11.61 -5.69
C PRO A 34 0.61 10.71 -5.59
N LEU A 35 0.41 9.43 -5.25
CA LEU A 35 1.50 8.47 -5.17
C LEU A 35 2.11 8.19 -6.55
N THR A 36 1.29 7.98 -7.58
CA THR A 36 1.77 7.86 -8.97
C THR A 36 2.58 9.09 -9.39
N VAL A 37 2.08 10.30 -9.10
CA VAL A 37 2.77 11.55 -9.45
C VAL A 37 4.10 11.67 -8.70
N LEU A 38 4.13 11.33 -7.40
CA LEU A 38 5.36 11.31 -6.60
C LEU A 38 6.39 10.36 -7.21
N LEU A 39 5.99 9.13 -7.54
CA LEU A 39 6.89 8.14 -8.14
C LEU A 39 7.39 8.60 -9.51
N SER A 40 6.55 9.23 -10.34
CA SER A 40 7.00 9.81 -11.60
C SER A 40 8.06 10.89 -11.41
N VAL A 41 7.85 11.78 -10.44
CA VAL A 41 8.81 12.85 -10.10
C VAL A 41 10.14 12.25 -9.61
N LEU A 42 10.10 11.25 -8.73
CA LEU A 42 11.32 10.59 -8.24
C LEU A 42 12.03 9.81 -9.36
N HIS A 43 11.28 9.17 -10.25
CA HIS A 43 11.85 8.48 -11.41
C HIS A 43 12.57 9.47 -12.34
N LEU A 44 11.95 10.62 -12.64
CA LEU A 44 12.58 11.71 -13.40
C LEU A 44 13.81 12.27 -12.68
N HIS A 45 13.70 12.49 -11.37
CA HIS A 45 14.81 12.97 -10.53
C HIS A 45 16.03 12.05 -10.63
N VAL A 46 15.83 10.75 -10.42
CA VAL A 46 16.90 9.75 -10.48
C VAL A 46 17.54 9.69 -11.88
N HIS A 47 16.73 9.70 -12.95
CA HIS A 47 17.24 9.71 -14.32
C HIS A 47 18.03 10.97 -14.67
N THR A 48 17.72 12.13 -14.06
CA THR A 48 18.44 13.39 -14.30
C THR A 48 19.75 13.49 -13.52
N ILE A 49 19.84 12.87 -12.34
CA ILE A 49 20.96 13.05 -11.40
C ILE A 49 22.01 11.96 -11.53
N LEU A 50 21.61 10.72 -11.80
CA LEU A 50 22.55 9.59 -11.92
C LEU A 50 23.65 9.83 -12.96
N PRO A 51 23.37 10.31 -14.19
CA PRO A 51 24.40 10.61 -15.17
C PRO A 51 25.37 11.72 -14.72
N ARG A 52 24.97 12.58 -13.77
CA ARG A 52 25.77 13.72 -13.29
C ARG A 52 26.65 13.38 -12.07
N GLY A 53 26.56 12.17 -11.52
CA GLY A 53 27.38 11.72 -10.40
C GLY A 53 27.00 12.30 -9.02
N TYR A 54 25.94 13.09 -8.91
CA TYR A 54 25.49 13.72 -7.65
C TYR A 54 24.53 12.84 -6.82
N LEU A 55 24.63 11.51 -6.95
CA LEU A 55 23.69 10.57 -6.34
C LEU A 55 23.64 10.69 -4.81
N ILE A 56 24.80 10.78 -4.15
CA ILE A 56 24.89 10.76 -2.68
C ILE A 56 24.31 12.05 -2.09
N SER A 57 24.71 13.21 -2.59
CA SER A 57 24.29 14.50 -2.03
C SER A 57 22.81 14.77 -2.27
N HIS A 58 22.34 14.62 -3.51
CA HIS A 58 20.93 14.85 -3.84
C HIS A 58 20.03 13.73 -3.31
N GLY A 59 20.46 12.47 -3.42
CA GLY A 59 19.69 11.33 -2.92
C GLY A 59 19.53 11.37 -1.40
N GLY A 60 20.60 11.67 -0.65
CA GLY A 60 20.52 11.83 0.80
C GLY A 60 19.59 12.99 1.20
N THR A 61 19.72 14.14 0.53
CA THR A 61 18.83 15.30 0.76
C THR A 61 17.38 14.95 0.46
N GLN A 62 17.12 14.22 -0.63
CA GLN A 62 15.79 13.78 -1.04
C GLN A 62 15.15 12.84 0.00
N VAL A 63 15.92 11.90 0.56
CA VAL A 63 15.46 11.00 1.63
C VAL A 63 15.08 11.80 2.88
N VAL A 64 15.89 12.79 3.28
CA VAL A 64 15.59 13.64 4.45
C VAL A 64 14.35 14.50 4.21
N LEU A 65 14.19 15.09 3.03
CA LEU A 65 13.04 15.92 2.71
C LEU A 65 11.74 15.09 2.63
N LEU A 66 11.80 13.89 2.05
CA LEU A 66 10.66 12.98 1.99
C LEU A 66 10.30 12.44 3.38
N SER A 67 11.28 12.09 4.21
CA SER A 67 11.02 11.60 5.56
C SER A 67 10.37 12.68 6.42
N LEU A 68 10.80 13.93 6.27
CA LEU A 68 10.16 15.08 6.92
C LEU A 68 8.72 15.27 6.43
N ALA A 69 8.48 15.21 5.11
CA ALA A 69 7.14 15.32 4.54
C ALA A 69 6.20 14.20 5.04
N ALA A 70 6.65 12.95 5.02
CA ALA A 70 5.90 11.82 5.56
C ALA A 70 5.63 12.00 7.07
N SER A 71 6.63 12.39 7.86
CA SER A 71 6.45 12.63 9.30
C SER A 71 5.39 13.69 9.58
N LEU A 72 5.36 14.77 8.78
CA LEU A 72 4.33 15.81 8.88
C LEU A 72 2.95 15.28 8.50
N ALA A 73 2.84 14.47 7.44
CA ALA A 73 1.58 13.87 7.02
C ALA A 73 1.00 12.89 8.07
N HIS A 74 1.87 12.24 8.84
CA HIS A 74 1.49 11.30 9.91
C HIS A 74 1.48 11.91 11.32
N LEU A 75 1.78 13.21 11.46
CA LEU A 75 1.98 13.83 12.77
C LEU A 75 0.73 13.69 13.66
N GLY A 76 -0.46 13.91 13.09
CA GLY A 76 -1.73 13.80 13.83
C GLY A 76 -1.95 12.42 14.45
N ALA A 77 -1.75 11.35 13.67
CA ALA A 77 -1.89 9.98 14.17
C ALA A 77 -0.82 9.62 15.21
N SER A 78 0.36 10.22 15.11
CA SER A 78 1.49 9.89 15.99
C SER A 78 1.41 10.52 17.39
N LEU A 79 0.71 11.66 17.52
CA LEU A 79 0.64 12.40 18.80
C LEU A 79 -0.10 11.65 19.89
N ASP A 80 -1.04 10.77 19.51
CA ASP A 80 -1.89 10.02 20.42
C ASP A 80 -1.48 8.55 20.58
N ALA A 81 -0.49 8.08 19.80
CA ALA A 81 -0.13 6.66 19.74
C ALA A 81 0.76 6.17 20.89
N LEU A 82 1.61 7.04 21.46
CA LEU A 82 2.51 6.67 22.57
C LEU A 82 2.41 7.66 23.74
N SER A 83 2.69 7.15 24.94
CA SER A 83 2.76 7.94 26.18
C SER A 83 3.81 9.06 26.14
N THR A 84 4.84 8.93 25.28
CA THR A 84 5.90 9.92 25.08
C THR A 84 5.91 10.45 23.64
N ARG A 85 5.43 11.68 23.45
CA ARG A 85 5.33 12.33 22.14
C ARG A 85 6.67 12.40 21.38
N ALA A 86 7.77 12.68 22.10
CA ALA A 86 9.09 12.78 21.49
C ALA A 86 9.56 11.45 20.87
N VAL A 87 9.32 10.32 21.55
CA VAL A 87 9.69 8.99 21.05
C VAL A 87 8.84 8.63 19.83
N SER A 88 7.53 8.96 19.84
CA SER A 88 6.65 8.75 18.69
C SER A 88 7.13 9.48 17.44
N ILE A 89 7.47 10.77 17.57
CA ILE A 89 7.98 11.58 16.44
C ILE A 89 9.33 11.03 15.96
N LEU A 90 10.24 10.66 16.86
CA LEU A 90 11.54 10.11 16.48
C LEU A 90 11.41 8.78 15.74
N LEU A 91 10.57 7.87 16.23
CA LEU A 91 10.30 6.59 15.58
C LEU A 91 9.64 6.78 14.22
N LEU A 92 8.67 7.69 14.12
CA LEU A 92 8.01 8.03 12.86
C LEU A 92 9.01 8.57 11.83
N ALA A 93 9.89 9.48 12.25
CA ALA A 93 10.93 10.04 11.39
C ALA A 93 11.92 8.97 10.93
N ALA A 94 12.34 8.08 11.82
CA ALA A 94 13.25 6.98 11.51
C ALA A 94 12.62 5.97 10.52
N LEU A 95 11.36 5.57 10.77
CA LEU A 95 10.62 4.66 9.88
C LEU A 95 10.37 5.30 8.52
N SER A 96 10.01 6.59 8.49
CA SER A 96 9.80 7.35 7.24
C SER A 96 11.09 7.51 6.44
N ALA A 97 12.23 7.71 7.12
CA ALA A 97 13.55 7.75 6.49
C ALA A 97 13.94 6.40 5.90
N LEU A 98 13.68 5.30 6.63
CA LEU A 98 13.96 3.95 6.16
C LEU A 98 13.13 3.60 4.93
N THR A 99 11.82 3.86 4.94
CA THR A 99 10.95 3.56 3.79
C THR A 99 11.26 4.45 2.58
N SER A 100 11.63 5.72 2.80
CA SER A 100 12.09 6.61 1.73
C SER A 100 13.43 6.13 1.13
N LEU A 101 14.36 5.65 1.98
CA LEU A 101 15.64 5.10 1.54
C LEU A 101 15.43 3.85 0.69
N VAL A 102 14.58 2.92 1.14
CA VAL A 102 14.20 1.72 0.37
C VAL A 102 13.61 2.14 -0.98
N SER A 103 12.64 3.05 -0.99
CA SER A 103 11.98 3.52 -2.22
C SER A 103 12.98 4.07 -3.23
N LEU A 104 13.88 4.94 -2.77
CA LEU A 104 14.89 5.55 -3.64
C LEU A 104 15.89 4.50 -4.12
N ALA A 105 16.32 3.58 -3.26
CA ALA A 105 17.19 2.46 -3.63
C ALA A 105 16.54 1.57 -4.70
N THR A 106 15.23 1.30 -4.60
CA THR A 106 14.46 0.54 -5.59
C THR A 106 14.46 1.23 -6.96
N ILE A 107 14.25 2.56 -7.00
CA ILE A 107 14.27 3.34 -8.26
C ILE A 107 15.70 3.37 -8.86
N VAL A 108 16.73 3.50 -8.02
CA VAL A 108 18.13 3.46 -8.46
C VAL A 108 18.49 2.08 -9.00
N LEU A 109 18.07 1.00 -8.32
CA LEU A 109 18.27 -0.36 -8.76
C LEU A 109 17.60 -0.61 -10.12
N SER A 110 16.34 -0.18 -10.29
CA SER A 110 15.65 -0.33 -11.57
C SER A 110 16.32 0.46 -12.70
N TYR A 111 16.88 1.63 -12.40
CA TYR A 111 17.67 2.40 -13.39
C TYR A 111 18.86 1.58 -13.88
N TYR A 112 19.66 0.99 -12.98
CA TYR A 112 20.82 0.18 -13.39
C TYR A 112 20.40 -1.10 -14.11
N ALA A 113 19.37 -1.78 -13.62
CA ALA A 113 18.85 -2.98 -14.26
C ALA A 113 18.31 -2.69 -15.68
N ASN A 114 17.70 -1.52 -15.90
CA ASN A 114 17.24 -1.08 -17.22
C ASN A 114 18.37 -0.90 -18.25
N ARG A 115 19.63 -0.73 -17.81
CA ARG A 115 20.79 -0.66 -18.71
C ARG A 115 21.20 -2.03 -19.25
N ALA A 116 20.92 -3.10 -18.51
CA ALA A 116 21.25 -4.48 -18.91
C ALA A 116 20.24 -5.07 -19.90
N VAL A 117 19.06 -4.47 -20.04
CA VAL A 117 17.96 -4.97 -20.85
C VAL A 117 17.92 -4.23 -22.19
N SER A 118 17.76 -4.96 -23.29
CA SER A 118 17.73 -4.36 -24.65
C SER A 118 16.31 -4.08 -25.16
N THR A 119 15.32 -4.86 -24.74
CA THR A 119 13.95 -4.79 -25.27
C THR A 119 13.18 -3.60 -24.68
N PRO A 120 12.47 -2.80 -25.51
CA PRO A 120 11.70 -1.64 -25.03
C PRO A 120 10.62 -2.02 -24.00
N TRP A 121 9.95 -3.15 -24.23
CA TRP A 121 8.90 -3.65 -23.34
C TRP A 121 9.43 -4.00 -21.96
N SER A 122 10.54 -4.74 -21.89
CA SER A 122 11.12 -5.11 -20.61
C SER A 122 11.63 -3.89 -19.85
N LYS A 123 12.15 -2.85 -20.52
CA LYS A 123 12.52 -1.58 -19.86
C LYS A 123 11.33 -0.88 -19.18
N LEU A 124 10.17 -0.91 -19.83
CA LEU A 124 8.96 -0.27 -19.30
C LEU A 124 8.35 -1.06 -18.14
N THR A 125 8.40 -2.40 -18.17
CA THR A 125 7.79 -3.26 -17.16
C THR A 125 8.73 -3.63 -16.00
N LEU A 126 10.04 -3.40 -16.14
CA LEU A 126 11.02 -3.73 -15.12
C LEU A 126 10.82 -2.94 -13.83
N PHE A 127 10.67 -1.62 -13.89
CA PHE A 127 10.44 -0.82 -12.68
C PHE A 127 9.16 -1.24 -11.94
N PRO A 128 8.00 -1.38 -12.61
CA PRO A 128 6.79 -1.90 -11.96
C PRO A 128 6.97 -3.27 -11.31
N ALA A 129 7.67 -4.19 -11.97
CA ALA A 129 7.96 -5.50 -11.40
C ALA A 129 8.84 -5.41 -10.16
N VAL A 130 9.94 -4.66 -10.21
CA VAL A 130 10.87 -4.47 -9.08
C VAL A 130 10.19 -3.73 -7.92
N TRP A 131 9.35 -2.74 -8.21
CA TRP A 131 8.59 -2.01 -7.20
C TRP A 131 7.59 -2.92 -6.46
N ALA A 132 6.78 -3.67 -7.20
CA ALA A 132 5.80 -4.58 -6.63
C ALA A 132 6.47 -5.70 -5.81
N THR A 133 7.60 -6.24 -6.27
CA THR A 133 8.32 -7.30 -5.53
C THR A 133 8.94 -6.77 -4.25
N VAL A 134 9.64 -5.62 -4.27
CA VAL A 134 10.26 -5.04 -3.06
C VAL A 134 9.20 -4.77 -1.99
N TRP A 135 8.09 -4.12 -2.34
CA TRP A 135 7.03 -3.83 -1.36
C TRP A 135 6.24 -5.06 -0.95
N GLY A 136 6.04 -6.02 -1.86
CA GLY A 136 5.49 -7.33 -1.53
C GLY A 136 6.33 -8.07 -0.49
N THR A 137 7.65 -8.08 -0.67
CA THR A 137 8.60 -8.70 0.26
C THR A 137 8.65 -7.97 1.61
N ILE A 138 8.70 -6.64 1.61
CA ILE A 138 8.69 -5.85 2.85
C ILE A 138 7.42 -6.08 3.65
N ALA A 139 6.26 -6.12 2.97
CA ALA A 139 4.99 -6.40 3.62
C ALA A 139 4.93 -7.82 4.23
N TYR A 140 5.65 -8.78 3.65
CA TYR A 140 5.72 -10.15 4.16
C TYR A 140 6.63 -10.28 5.38
N ILE A 141 7.74 -9.54 5.42
CA ILE A 141 8.75 -9.63 6.49
C ILE A 141 8.40 -8.70 7.67
N SER A 142 7.72 -7.59 7.42
CA SER A 142 7.43 -6.57 8.43
C SER A 142 6.25 -6.95 9.32
N PRO A 143 6.39 -6.96 10.66
CA PRO A 143 5.26 -7.17 11.58
C PRO A 143 4.25 -6.01 11.55
N VAL A 144 4.70 -4.81 11.13
CA VAL A 144 3.84 -3.63 10.92
C VAL A 144 3.02 -3.75 9.63
N GLY A 145 3.37 -4.72 8.77
CA GLY A 145 2.73 -4.95 7.49
C GLY A 145 2.85 -3.74 6.56
N ARG A 146 1.71 -3.27 6.05
CA ARG A 146 1.61 -2.23 5.01
C ARG A 146 1.28 -0.83 5.52
N LEU A 147 1.30 -0.60 6.84
CA LEU A 147 0.89 0.69 7.42
C LEU A 147 1.81 1.87 7.06
N ILE A 148 3.06 1.59 6.66
CA ILE A 148 4.08 2.61 6.33
C ILE A 148 4.65 2.37 4.92
N THR A 149 3.99 1.54 4.10
CA THR A 149 4.50 1.24 2.76
C THR A 149 4.02 2.27 1.75
N TRP A 150 4.82 2.48 0.70
CA TRP A 150 4.47 3.38 -0.40
C TRP A 150 3.54 2.68 -1.40
N SER A 151 2.40 2.24 -0.88
CA SER A 151 1.42 1.41 -1.58
C SER A 151 0.05 2.07 -1.41
N PRO A 152 -0.74 2.26 -2.47
CA PRO A 152 -2.01 2.95 -2.34
C PRO A 152 -3.00 2.09 -1.56
N SER A 153 -3.59 2.66 -0.52
CA SER A 153 -4.62 1.97 0.27
C SER A 153 -6.02 2.41 -0.12
N VAL A 154 -6.18 3.64 -0.61
CA VAL A 154 -7.45 4.28 -0.94
C VAL A 154 -7.45 4.87 -2.34
N GLY A 155 -8.65 5.14 -2.86
CA GLY A 155 -8.81 5.78 -4.18
C GLY A 155 -8.36 4.91 -5.35
N LEU A 156 -8.43 3.58 -5.21
CA LEU A 156 -8.13 2.66 -6.32
C LEU A 156 -9.15 2.76 -7.45
N GLY A 157 -10.39 3.14 -7.13
CA GLY A 157 -11.49 3.36 -8.06
C GLY A 157 -11.60 2.23 -9.09
N PRO A 158 -11.29 2.50 -10.37
CA PRO A 158 -11.43 1.52 -11.44
C PRO A 158 -10.47 0.31 -11.35
N TYR A 159 -9.48 0.32 -10.46
CA TYR A 159 -8.56 -0.80 -10.25
C TYR A 159 -8.90 -1.67 -9.04
N GLU A 160 -10.00 -1.40 -8.34
CA GLU A 160 -10.37 -2.13 -7.13
C GLU A 160 -10.59 -3.64 -7.38
N TRP A 161 -11.10 -4.00 -8.57
CA TRP A 161 -11.32 -5.38 -8.98
C TRP A 161 -10.03 -6.23 -9.07
N ILE A 162 -8.87 -5.60 -9.14
CA ILE A 162 -7.57 -6.30 -9.22
C ILE A 162 -7.14 -6.80 -7.85
N ARG A 163 -7.56 -6.11 -6.78
CA ARG A 163 -7.22 -6.45 -5.39
C ARG A 163 -7.60 -7.89 -5.01
N PRO A 164 -8.79 -8.44 -5.33
CA PRO A 164 -9.11 -9.84 -5.01
C PRO A 164 -8.32 -10.87 -5.83
N ILE A 165 -7.83 -10.53 -7.04
CA ILE A 165 -7.17 -11.49 -7.93
C ILE A 165 -5.66 -11.51 -7.71
N LEU A 166 -5.03 -10.34 -7.78
CA LEU A 166 -3.57 -10.18 -7.68
C LEU A 166 -3.12 -9.70 -6.29
N GLY A 167 -4.06 -9.49 -5.38
CA GLY A 167 -3.77 -8.88 -4.09
C GLY A 167 -3.23 -7.46 -4.25
N GLN A 168 -2.49 -7.03 -3.25
CA GLN A 168 -1.86 -5.72 -3.24
C GLN A 168 -0.66 -5.63 -4.20
N TRP A 169 -0.07 -6.76 -4.61
CA TRP A 169 1.05 -6.80 -5.56
C TRP A 169 0.66 -6.25 -6.93
N GLY A 170 -0.53 -6.59 -7.41
CA GLY A 170 -1.06 -6.05 -8.67
C GLY A 170 -1.28 -4.55 -8.60
N ILE A 171 -1.76 -4.05 -7.45
CA ILE A 171 -1.98 -2.62 -7.23
C ILE A 171 -0.65 -1.85 -7.22
N ASP A 172 0.36 -2.36 -6.52
CA ASP A 172 1.71 -1.77 -6.49
C ASP A 172 2.31 -1.70 -7.90
N TRP A 173 2.11 -2.75 -8.70
CA TRP A 173 2.55 -2.79 -10.08
C TRP A 173 1.86 -1.71 -10.93
N ILE A 174 0.54 -1.52 -10.79
CA ILE A 174 -0.23 -0.52 -11.56
C ILE A 174 0.22 0.90 -11.23
N VAL A 175 0.43 1.21 -9.95
CA VAL A 175 0.90 2.54 -9.53
C VAL A 175 2.24 2.86 -10.19
N ALA A 176 3.17 1.90 -10.12
CA ALA A 176 4.49 2.05 -10.70
C ALA A 176 4.43 2.10 -12.23
N ALA A 177 3.55 1.33 -12.87
CA ALA A 177 3.36 1.34 -14.33
C ALA A 177 2.84 2.70 -14.81
N TRP A 178 1.84 3.27 -14.14
CA TRP A 178 1.41 4.64 -14.39
C TRP A 178 2.55 5.64 -14.14
N ALA A 179 3.35 5.41 -13.10
CA ALA A 179 4.47 6.29 -12.80
C ALA A 179 5.51 6.32 -13.92
N VAL A 180 5.82 5.18 -14.55
CA VAL A 180 6.68 5.08 -15.75
C VAL A 180 6.05 5.81 -16.92
N VAL A 181 4.76 5.55 -17.22
CA VAL A 181 4.08 6.19 -18.36
C VAL A 181 4.11 7.72 -18.22
N CYS A 182 3.79 8.23 -17.03
CA CYS A 182 3.85 9.66 -16.73
C CYS A 182 5.27 10.22 -16.80
N ALA A 183 6.26 9.53 -16.21
CA ALA A 183 7.66 9.95 -16.25
C ALA A 183 8.20 10.01 -17.69
N GLU A 184 7.95 9.00 -18.52
CA GLU A 184 8.36 8.98 -19.93
C GLU A 184 7.64 10.05 -20.75
N THR A 185 6.37 10.32 -20.46
CA THR A 185 5.59 11.35 -21.17
C THR A 185 6.09 12.74 -20.82
N ILE A 186 6.29 13.04 -19.54
CA ILE A 186 6.83 14.30 -19.06
C ILE A 186 8.29 14.46 -19.50
N GLY A 187 9.10 13.39 -19.44
CA GLY A 187 10.49 13.40 -19.88
C GLY A 187 10.62 13.73 -21.36
N ASN A 188 9.82 13.10 -22.23
CA ASN A 188 9.81 13.41 -23.66
C ASN A 188 9.31 14.83 -23.93
N TRP A 189 8.35 15.33 -23.14
CA TRP A 189 7.88 16.71 -23.25
C TRP A 189 8.96 17.72 -22.83
N LEU A 190 9.71 17.43 -21.75
CA LEU A 190 10.77 18.29 -21.22
C LEU A 190 12.02 18.34 -22.11
N VAL A 191 12.44 17.20 -22.66
CA VAL A 191 13.59 17.12 -23.56
C VAL A 191 13.22 17.63 -24.96
N GLY A 192 11.92 17.64 -25.29
CA GLY A 192 11.43 17.82 -26.65
C GLY A 192 11.46 16.51 -27.42
N PRO A 193 10.74 16.41 -28.56
CA PRO A 193 11.04 15.37 -29.53
C PRO A 193 12.54 15.51 -29.83
N ALA A 194 13.33 14.48 -29.55
CA ALA A 194 14.71 14.46 -30.03
C ALA A 194 14.57 14.55 -31.54
N GLY A 195 14.83 15.74 -32.07
CA GLY A 195 14.31 16.14 -33.37
C GLY A 195 14.76 15.15 -34.43
N ASP A 196 13.94 15.06 -35.47
CA ASP A 196 14.37 14.84 -36.85
C ASP A 196 15.44 15.87 -37.32
N ASP A 197 16.11 16.59 -36.41
CA ASP A 197 17.27 17.45 -36.66
C ASP A 197 18.50 16.64 -37.11
N LEU A 198 18.34 15.33 -37.24
CA LEU A 198 19.16 14.46 -38.06
C LEU A 198 18.29 13.83 -39.17
N ASP A 199 17.86 14.64 -40.14
CA ASP A 199 18.38 14.49 -41.51
C ASP A 199 19.93 14.56 -41.49
N ALA A 200 20.55 13.72 -40.65
CA ALA A 200 21.84 13.18 -40.89
C ALA A 200 21.59 12.34 -42.13
N THR A 201 21.86 12.94 -43.28
CA THR A 201 22.61 12.25 -44.31
C THR A 201 23.49 11.21 -43.61
N PRO A 202 23.32 9.91 -43.88
CA PRO A 202 23.98 8.81 -43.17
C PRO A 202 25.52 8.79 -43.34
N GLU A 203 26.14 9.93 -43.63
CA GLU A 203 27.54 10.12 -43.99
C GLU A 203 28.41 10.64 -42.84
N GLN A 204 27.85 11.07 -41.70
CA GLN A 204 28.65 11.68 -40.62
C GLN A 204 28.43 11.04 -39.24
N GLU A 205 28.67 9.74 -39.14
CA GLU A 205 29.17 9.16 -37.88
C GLU A 205 30.10 7.96 -38.10
N GLN A 206 30.74 7.88 -39.27
CA GLN A 206 31.92 7.05 -39.46
C GLN A 206 33.18 7.90 -39.22
N ILE A 207 33.46 8.22 -37.95
CA ILE A 207 34.67 8.97 -37.52
C ILE A 207 35.96 8.14 -37.77
N VAL A 208 35.83 6.89 -38.24
CA VAL A 208 36.93 6.12 -38.81
C VAL A 208 36.44 5.42 -40.08
N SER A 209 36.40 6.14 -41.19
CA SER A 209 36.45 5.51 -42.51
C SER A 209 37.85 4.89 -42.65
N PHE A 210 37.98 3.61 -42.32
CA PHE A 210 39.10 2.86 -42.85
C PHE A 210 38.93 2.91 -44.38
N ALA A 211 39.84 3.61 -45.06
CA ALA A 211 39.98 3.53 -46.50
C ALA A 211 40.29 2.06 -46.81
N ALA A 212 39.25 1.29 -47.13
CA ALA A 212 39.42 -0.01 -47.74
C ALA A 212 39.72 0.27 -49.20
N ASP A 213 41.01 0.30 -49.53
CA ASP A 213 41.49 0.28 -50.90
C ASP A 213 40.83 -0.89 -51.67
N ASP A 214 40.25 -0.55 -52.81
CA ASP A 214 40.05 -1.38 -54.00
C ASP A 214 39.52 -2.81 -53.82
N VAL A 215 38.21 -2.94 -53.58
CA VAL A 215 37.49 -4.20 -53.90
C VAL A 215 36.52 -3.92 -55.07
N PRO A 216 36.68 -4.59 -56.23
CA PRO A 216 35.89 -4.32 -57.42
C PRO A 216 34.42 -4.68 -57.25
N ASP A 217 33.59 -3.74 -57.70
CA ASP A 217 32.13 -3.73 -57.73
C ASP A 217 31.55 -5.00 -58.36
N PHE A 218 30.96 -5.86 -57.53
CA PHE A 218 30.05 -6.91 -58.01
C PHE A 218 28.63 -6.35 -58.01
N THR A 219 28.18 -5.91 -59.19
CA THR A 219 26.82 -5.49 -59.49
C THR A 219 25.82 -6.64 -59.31
N GLY A 220 25.37 -6.86 -58.08
CA GLY A 220 24.25 -7.74 -57.74
C GLY A 220 23.09 -6.90 -57.23
N THR A 221 21.99 -6.88 -57.97
CA THR A 221 20.67 -6.32 -57.63
C THR A 221 20.43 -6.17 -56.12
N SER A 222 20.69 -4.96 -55.62
CA SER A 222 20.49 -4.58 -54.24
C SER A 222 18.99 -4.49 -53.98
N ALA A 223 18.45 -5.55 -53.37
CA ALA A 223 17.08 -5.54 -52.88
C ALA A 223 16.94 -4.37 -51.90
N ALA A 224 15.99 -3.46 -52.18
CA ALA A 224 15.75 -2.26 -51.37
C ALA A 224 15.71 -2.65 -49.88
N PRO A 225 16.60 -2.10 -49.03
CA PRO A 225 16.65 -2.47 -47.63
C PRO A 225 15.31 -2.16 -46.98
N ALA A 226 14.70 -3.18 -46.38
CA ALA A 226 13.45 -3.00 -45.64
C ALA A 226 13.62 -1.85 -44.63
N PRO A 227 12.64 -0.94 -44.51
CA PRO A 227 12.74 0.21 -43.64
C PRO A 227 13.01 -0.26 -42.21
N ARG A 228 14.22 0.02 -41.70
CA ARG A 228 14.58 -0.27 -40.31
C ARG A 228 13.76 0.65 -39.42
N GLU A 229 12.81 0.08 -38.68
CA GLU A 229 12.09 0.85 -37.65
C GLU A 229 13.11 1.47 -36.70
N THR A 230 13.07 2.80 -36.57
CA THR A 230 13.97 3.51 -35.65
C THR A 230 13.64 3.10 -34.21
N PRO A 231 14.64 2.88 -33.35
CA PRO A 231 14.42 2.41 -31.97
C PRO A 231 13.52 3.34 -31.15
N MET A 232 13.45 4.62 -31.52
CA MET A 232 12.57 5.62 -30.89
C MET A 232 11.08 5.34 -31.15
N SER A 233 10.71 4.95 -32.37
CA SER A 233 9.33 4.63 -32.73
C SER A 233 8.82 3.41 -31.95
N ALA A 234 9.67 2.39 -31.77
CA ALA A 234 9.36 1.20 -30.99
C ALA A 234 9.10 1.54 -29.50
N ARG A 235 9.90 2.43 -28.89
CA ARG A 235 9.71 2.86 -27.49
C ARG A 235 8.41 3.66 -27.31
N ALA A 236 8.14 4.60 -28.22
CA ALA A 236 6.90 5.38 -28.18
C ALA A 236 5.65 4.50 -28.35
N ARG A 237 5.72 3.51 -29.26
CA ARG A 237 4.67 2.50 -29.45
C ARG A 237 4.48 1.67 -28.17
N ALA A 238 5.54 1.12 -27.59
CA ALA A 238 5.46 0.32 -26.37
C ALA A 238 4.87 1.10 -25.18
N ARG A 239 5.27 2.36 -24.98
CA ARG A 239 4.69 3.26 -23.97
C ARG A 239 3.19 3.47 -24.20
N SER A 240 2.79 3.72 -25.44
CA SER A 240 1.39 3.96 -25.79
C SER A 240 0.56 2.70 -25.57
N VAL A 241 1.08 1.52 -25.94
CA VAL A 241 0.40 0.25 -25.68
C VAL A 241 0.28 0.00 -24.18
N LEU A 242 1.31 0.28 -23.37
CA LEU A 242 1.22 0.18 -21.91
C LEU A 242 0.15 1.12 -21.33
N ALA A 243 0.09 2.37 -21.79
CA ALA A 243 -0.93 3.32 -21.36
C ALA A 243 -2.34 2.85 -21.72
N VAL A 244 -2.55 2.39 -22.96
CA VAL A 244 -3.83 1.82 -23.41
C VAL A 244 -4.19 0.58 -22.60
N LEU A 245 -3.22 -0.30 -22.29
CA LEU A 245 -3.41 -1.46 -21.45
C LEU A 245 -3.87 -1.05 -20.04
N LEU A 246 -3.21 -0.06 -19.41
CA LEU A 246 -3.60 0.43 -18.08
C LEU A 246 -5.01 1.03 -18.09
N VAL A 247 -5.38 1.78 -19.13
CA VAL A 247 -6.75 2.31 -19.30
C VAL A 247 -7.75 1.18 -19.53
N ALA A 248 -7.41 0.17 -20.32
CA ALA A 248 -8.25 -1.00 -20.53
C ALA A 248 -8.44 -1.79 -19.22
N LEU A 249 -7.42 -1.90 -18.37
CA LEU A 249 -7.52 -2.49 -17.03
C LEU A 249 -8.42 -1.68 -16.09
N ALA A 250 -8.67 -0.41 -16.36
CA ALA A 250 -9.61 0.42 -15.60
C ALA A 250 -11.07 0.22 -16.02
N MET A 251 -11.34 -0.45 -17.14
CA MET A 251 -12.70 -0.62 -17.66
C MET A 251 -13.59 -1.66 -16.96
N PRO A 252 -13.10 -2.81 -16.44
CA PRO A 252 -13.99 -3.88 -15.96
C PRO A 252 -15.06 -3.45 -14.95
N PRO A 253 -14.79 -2.54 -13.99
CA PRO A 253 -15.83 -2.07 -13.06
C PRO A 253 -17.00 -1.35 -13.72
N LEU A 254 -16.81 -0.82 -14.93
CA LEU A 254 -17.88 -0.18 -15.71
C LEU A 254 -18.84 -1.20 -16.34
N LEU A 255 -18.39 -2.46 -16.50
CA LEU A 255 -19.16 -3.54 -17.09
C LEU A 255 -19.66 -4.54 -16.04
N MET A 256 -18.90 -4.72 -14.96
CA MET A 256 -19.19 -5.62 -13.86
C MET A 256 -18.97 -4.84 -12.57
N SER A 257 -20.04 -4.45 -11.88
CA SER A 257 -19.91 -3.78 -10.59
C SER A 257 -19.14 -4.69 -9.63
N PRO A 258 -17.91 -4.32 -9.20
CA PRO A 258 -17.15 -5.13 -8.26
C PRO A 258 -17.67 -4.94 -6.83
N LEU A 259 -18.58 -3.97 -6.64
CA LEU A 259 -19.22 -3.73 -5.36
C LEU A 259 -20.22 -4.86 -5.10
N PRO A 260 -20.28 -5.36 -3.86
CA PRO A 260 -21.32 -6.31 -3.48
C PRO A 260 -22.69 -5.71 -3.81
N ASP A 261 -23.63 -6.57 -4.17
CA ASP A 261 -25.01 -6.16 -4.42
C ASP A 261 -25.49 -5.28 -3.26
N THR A 262 -26.22 -4.22 -3.59
CA THR A 262 -26.80 -3.32 -2.58
C THR A 262 -27.52 -4.14 -1.52
N SER A 263 -27.43 -3.74 -0.25
CA SER A 263 -27.93 -4.47 0.93
C SER A 263 -29.42 -4.87 0.91
N LEU A 264 -30.18 -4.39 -0.09
CA LEU A 264 -31.60 -4.66 -0.33
C LEU A 264 -31.86 -5.40 -1.64
N SER A 265 -30.85 -6.04 -2.25
CA SER A 265 -31.05 -6.82 -3.48
C SER A 265 -31.84 -8.10 -3.21
N ALA A 266 -32.55 -8.59 -4.22
CA ALA A 266 -33.32 -9.84 -4.13
C ALA A 266 -32.45 -11.07 -3.82
N ASN A 267 -31.14 -10.99 -4.08
CA ASN A 267 -30.19 -12.07 -3.88
C ASN A 267 -29.43 -11.99 -2.54
N THR A 268 -29.67 -10.95 -1.75
CA THR A 268 -29.03 -10.77 -0.43
C THR A 268 -30.01 -11.13 0.68
N THR A 269 -29.57 -11.96 1.64
CA THR A 269 -30.30 -12.14 2.90
C THR A 269 -30.08 -10.91 3.78
N PRO A 270 -31.12 -10.14 4.13
CA PRO A 270 -30.96 -8.98 4.98
C PRO A 270 -30.45 -9.44 6.35
N LEU A 271 -29.31 -8.90 6.77
CA LEU A 271 -28.71 -9.17 8.06
C LEU A 271 -28.64 -7.85 8.83
N THR A 272 -29.45 -7.73 9.88
CA THR A 272 -29.43 -6.52 10.70
C THR A 272 -28.46 -6.70 11.86
N VAL A 273 -27.42 -5.89 11.90
CA VAL A 273 -26.43 -5.90 12.99
C VAL A 273 -26.70 -4.71 13.91
N GLY A 274 -27.01 -4.99 15.18
CA GLY A 274 -27.17 -3.98 16.22
C GLY A 274 -25.90 -3.85 17.06
N CYS A 275 -25.39 -2.63 17.24
CA CYS A 275 -24.32 -2.36 18.20
C CYS A 275 -24.94 -2.04 19.56
N VAL A 276 -24.63 -2.83 20.58
CA VAL A 276 -25.12 -2.61 21.94
C VAL A 276 -24.15 -1.67 22.63
N LEU A 277 -24.49 -0.38 22.66
CA LEU A 277 -23.67 0.65 23.29
C LEU A 277 -24.53 1.46 24.27
N PRO A 278 -24.55 1.11 25.57
CA PRO A 278 -25.29 1.85 26.56
C PRO A 278 -24.73 3.27 26.67
N PHE A 279 -25.63 4.27 26.76
CA PHE A 279 -25.23 5.67 26.84
C PHE A 279 -24.54 5.96 28.18
N PRO A 280 -23.31 6.52 28.17
CA PRO A 280 -22.55 6.81 29.40
C PRO A 280 -23.08 8.03 30.19
N HIS A 281 -24.13 8.70 29.70
CA HIS A 281 -24.71 9.88 30.34
C HIS A 281 -26.21 9.69 30.51
N ARG A 282 -26.63 9.36 31.73
CA ARG A 282 -28.02 9.46 32.13
C ARG A 282 -28.18 10.77 32.89
N ASN A 283 -28.85 11.75 32.29
CA ASN A 283 -29.11 13.09 32.87
C ASN A 283 -27.91 14.05 32.97
N GLY A 284 -26.91 13.90 32.10
CA GLY A 284 -25.78 14.85 32.02
C GLY A 284 -24.68 14.63 33.06
N GLU A 285 -24.84 13.68 33.98
CA GLU A 285 -23.76 13.20 34.84
C GLU A 285 -23.01 12.07 34.14
N SER A 286 -21.68 12.14 34.11
CA SER A 286 -20.81 11.09 33.60
C SER A 286 -20.89 9.90 34.55
N THR A 287 -21.67 8.87 34.20
CA THR A 287 -21.69 7.63 34.96
C THR A 287 -20.36 6.87 34.81
N GLN A 288 -20.06 6.01 35.79
CA GLN A 288 -18.94 5.07 35.73
C GLN A 288 -19.02 4.19 34.46
N ALA A 289 -17.97 3.40 34.21
CA ALA A 289 -17.94 2.45 33.10
C ALA A 289 -19.22 1.58 33.08
N PRO A 290 -19.85 1.35 31.92
CA PRO A 290 -21.10 0.61 31.84
C PRO A 290 -20.98 -0.79 32.44
N THR A 291 -21.98 -1.19 33.20
CA THR A 291 -22.03 -2.51 33.84
C THR A 291 -22.64 -3.56 32.89
N LEU A 292 -22.49 -4.85 33.22
CA LEU A 292 -23.15 -5.95 32.50
C LEU A 292 -24.66 -5.72 32.38
N ASP A 293 -25.29 -5.17 33.41
CA ASP A 293 -26.73 -4.92 33.43
C ASP A 293 -27.12 -3.83 32.43
N ASP A 294 -26.31 -2.80 32.26
CA ASP A 294 -26.55 -1.74 31.27
C ASP A 294 -26.53 -2.30 29.85
N TYR A 295 -25.56 -3.16 29.53
CA TYR A 295 -25.51 -3.85 28.25
C TYR A 295 -26.69 -4.80 28.03
N ILE A 296 -27.11 -5.54 29.07
CA ILE A 296 -28.26 -6.44 28.98
C ILE A 296 -29.56 -5.63 28.77
N ASN A 297 -29.71 -4.49 29.44
CA ASN A 297 -30.86 -3.61 29.30
C ASN A 297 -30.91 -2.99 27.90
N GLU A 298 -29.77 -2.51 27.40
CA GLU A 298 -29.65 -1.96 26.05
C GLU A 298 -29.95 -3.05 24.99
N LEU A 299 -29.41 -4.26 25.19
CA LEU A 299 -29.71 -5.42 24.35
C LEU A 299 -31.21 -5.74 24.34
N ASP A 300 -31.89 -5.71 25.50
CA ASP A 300 -33.34 -5.95 25.57
C ASP A 300 -34.13 -4.89 24.79
N GLN A 301 -33.68 -3.64 24.80
CA GLN A 301 -34.30 -2.55 24.03
C GLN A 301 -34.15 -2.75 22.51
N ILE A 302 -32.97 -3.16 22.04
CA ILE A 302 -32.70 -3.29 20.60
C ILE A 302 -32.93 -4.70 20.03
N ARG A 303 -33.28 -5.69 20.87
CA ARG A 303 -33.38 -7.10 20.43
C ARG A 303 -34.39 -7.34 19.30
N SER A 304 -35.40 -6.47 19.18
CA SER A 304 -36.47 -6.58 18.20
C SER A 304 -36.03 -6.14 16.80
N THR A 305 -34.96 -5.34 16.68
CA THR A 305 -34.54 -4.74 15.41
C THR A 305 -33.39 -5.50 14.74
N GLY A 306 -32.50 -6.12 15.51
CA GLY A 306 -31.31 -6.80 15.00
C GLY A 306 -31.42 -8.32 14.95
N ASP A 307 -30.63 -8.97 14.09
CA ASP A 307 -30.40 -10.42 14.05
C ASP A 307 -29.10 -10.81 14.77
N ILE A 308 -28.09 -9.94 14.67
CA ILE A 308 -26.79 -10.07 15.34
C ILE A 308 -26.58 -8.85 16.21
N PHE A 309 -26.16 -9.05 17.45
CA PHE A 309 -25.83 -7.98 18.39
C PHE A 309 -24.34 -8.03 18.74
N LEU A 310 -23.65 -6.89 18.62
CA LEU A 310 -22.21 -6.79 18.90
C LEU A 310 -21.98 -5.83 20.06
N TRP A 311 -21.22 -6.28 21.06
CA TRP A 311 -20.78 -5.46 22.19
C TRP A 311 -19.37 -4.93 21.91
N PRO A 312 -19.01 -3.74 22.44
CA PRO A 312 -17.69 -3.16 22.26
C PRO A 312 -16.61 -4.01 22.92
N GLU A 313 -15.36 -3.76 22.56
CA GLU A 313 -14.19 -4.39 23.18
C GLU A 313 -14.17 -4.15 24.70
N SER A 314 -13.85 -5.19 25.48
CA SER A 314 -13.83 -5.12 26.95
C SER A 314 -15.14 -4.65 27.58
N ALA A 315 -16.29 -4.91 26.94
CA ALA A 315 -17.60 -4.49 27.44
C ALA A 315 -17.87 -4.97 28.87
N VAL A 316 -17.41 -6.17 29.22
CA VAL A 316 -17.58 -6.75 30.54
C VAL A 316 -16.31 -7.42 31.03
N ARG A 317 -16.08 -7.36 32.34
CA ARG A 317 -14.95 -8.00 33.01
C ARG A 317 -15.49 -9.08 33.93
N PHE A 318 -14.91 -10.27 33.85
CA PHE A 318 -15.28 -11.39 34.72
C PHE A 318 -14.07 -11.77 35.59
N GLU A 319 -14.28 -11.71 36.91
CA GLU A 319 -13.29 -12.12 37.89
C GLU A 319 -13.27 -13.65 38.06
N THR A 320 -14.43 -14.29 37.89
CA THR A 320 -14.55 -15.74 38.03
C THR A 320 -15.27 -16.39 36.85
N GLU A 321 -14.92 -17.65 36.59
CA GLU A 321 -15.58 -18.46 35.56
C GLU A 321 -17.07 -18.69 35.88
N LYS A 322 -17.42 -18.65 37.17
CA LYS A 322 -18.80 -18.75 37.63
C LYS A 322 -19.60 -17.52 37.22
N ASP A 323 -19.09 -16.32 37.46
CA ASP A 323 -19.73 -15.05 37.07
C ASP A 323 -19.89 -14.99 35.55
N LYS A 324 -18.87 -15.44 34.81
CA LYS A 324 -18.94 -15.58 33.35
C LYS A 324 -20.10 -16.48 32.92
N ARG A 325 -20.21 -17.69 33.49
CA ARG A 325 -21.27 -18.64 33.16
C ARG A 325 -22.66 -18.09 33.49
N GLU A 326 -22.81 -17.42 34.63
CA GLU A 326 -24.06 -16.79 35.05
C GLU A 326 -24.44 -15.62 34.13
N ALA A 327 -23.48 -14.77 33.78
CA ALA A 327 -23.68 -13.67 32.84
C ALA A 327 -24.13 -14.16 31.46
N PHE A 328 -23.45 -15.17 30.89
CA PHE A 328 -23.86 -15.74 29.61
C PHE A 328 -25.23 -16.43 29.67
N ALA A 329 -25.60 -17.04 30.80
CA ALA A 329 -26.95 -17.57 30.98
C ALA A 329 -28.01 -16.46 30.95
N ARG A 330 -27.73 -15.31 31.59
CA ARG A 330 -28.59 -14.12 31.56
C ARG A 330 -28.70 -13.53 30.15
N ILE A 331 -27.59 -13.37 29.45
CA ILE A 331 -27.56 -12.84 28.07
C ILE A 331 -28.37 -13.74 27.13
N ARG A 332 -28.19 -15.06 27.21
CA ARG A 332 -28.96 -16.03 26.39
C ARG A 332 -30.46 -15.95 26.68
N LYS A 333 -30.84 -15.74 27.94
CA LYS A 333 -32.25 -15.60 28.34
C LYS A 333 -32.89 -14.36 27.71
N VAL A 334 -32.16 -13.24 27.65
CA VAL A 334 -32.67 -11.96 27.11
C VAL A 334 -32.67 -11.92 25.58
N ALA A 335 -31.61 -12.42 24.95
CA ALA A 335 -31.45 -12.42 23.50
C ALA A 335 -32.52 -13.26 22.77
N GLY A 336 -32.99 -14.33 23.42
CA GLY A 336 -33.87 -15.31 22.80
C GLY A 336 -33.10 -16.22 21.83
N GLY A 337 -33.42 -17.52 21.81
CA GLY A 337 -32.59 -18.54 21.16
C GLY A 337 -32.40 -18.45 19.65
N LYS A 338 -32.99 -17.46 18.95
CA LYS A 338 -32.84 -17.26 17.50
C LYS A 338 -31.81 -16.18 17.13
N LYS A 339 -31.39 -15.34 18.08
CA LYS A 339 -30.52 -14.19 17.83
C LYS A 339 -29.08 -14.51 18.21
N LEU A 340 -28.12 -13.93 17.47
CA LEU A 340 -26.69 -14.08 17.75
C LEU A 340 -26.19 -12.88 18.55
N VAL A 341 -25.40 -13.11 19.59
CA VAL A 341 -24.81 -12.04 20.40
C VAL A 341 -23.30 -12.27 20.50
N GLY A 342 -22.51 -11.35 19.97
CA GLY A 342 -21.07 -11.29 20.12
C GLY A 342 -20.70 -10.39 21.29
N VAL A 343 -20.09 -10.99 22.32
CA VAL A 343 -19.68 -10.31 23.55
C VAL A 343 -18.17 -10.33 23.67
N SER A 344 -17.53 -9.16 23.73
CA SER A 344 -16.11 -9.05 24.09
C SER A 344 -16.00 -8.87 25.60
N TYR A 345 -15.10 -9.63 26.22
CA TYR A 345 -14.92 -9.62 27.68
C TYR A 345 -13.45 -9.79 28.06
N GLU A 346 -13.08 -9.27 29.24
CA GLU A 346 -11.79 -9.53 29.87
C GLU A 346 -11.95 -10.68 30.89
N GLU A 347 -11.08 -11.68 30.79
CA GLU A 347 -11.02 -12.80 31.72
C GLU A 347 -9.71 -12.75 32.49
N HIS A 348 -9.80 -12.53 33.81
CA HIS A 348 -8.65 -12.72 34.68
C HIS A 348 -8.50 -14.22 34.90
N GLN A 349 -7.68 -14.86 34.06
CA GLN A 349 -7.14 -16.15 34.44
C GLN A 349 -6.28 -15.89 35.66
N ALA A 350 -6.79 -16.23 36.85
CA ALA A 350 -5.98 -16.32 38.05
C ALA A 350 -4.75 -17.12 37.65
N GLU A 351 -3.60 -16.43 37.65
CA GLU A 351 -2.35 -16.85 37.06
C GLU A 351 -2.17 -18.35 37.29
N LEU A 352 -2.56 -19.17 36.30
CA LEU A 352 -2.07 -20.53 36.22
C LEU A 352 -0.62 -20.27 35.90
N VAL A 353 0.18 -20.15 36.96
CA VAL A 353 1.62 -20.16 36.90
C VAL A 353 1.92 -21.44 36.16
N CYS A 354 2.10 -21.33 34.84
CA CYS A 354 2.75 -22.34 34.05
C CYS A 354 4.19 -22.31 34.54
N THR A 355 4.46 -22.95 35.67
CA THR A 355 5.77 -23.53 35.93
C THR A 355 5.96 -24.59 34.87
N ALA A 356 6.35 -24.15 33.67
CA ALA A 356 7.05 -24.99 32.72
C ALA A 356 8.41 -25.26 33.35
N GLU A 357 8.48 -26.29 34.20
CA GLU A 357 9.74 -26.82 34.68
C GLU A 357 10.40 -27.58 33.52
N VAL A 358 11.06 -26.84 32.63
CA VAL A 358 11.93 -27.43 31.61
C VAL A 358 13.19 -27.91 32.31
N ARG A 359 13.18 -29.18 32.71
CA ARG A 359 14.33 -29.86 33.31
C ARG A 359 15.31 -30.26 32.20
N VAL A 360 16.22 -29.35 31.86
CA VAL A 360 17.45 -29.71 31.14
C VAL A 360 18.43 -30.22 32.20
N GLU A 361 18.93 -31.44 32.04
CA GLU A 361 19.98 -32.00 32.90
C GLU A 361 21.15 -31.01 33.00
N GLY A 362 21.29 -30.35 34.16
CA GLY A 362 22.47 -29.58 34.53
C GLY A 362 22.28 -28.09 34.84
N ALA A 363 21.15 -27.43 34.52
CA ALA A 363 20.93 -26.04 34.92
C ALA A 363 19.44 -25.64 34.93
N SER A 364 18.99 -25.04 36.03
CA SER A 364 17.65 -24.47 36.16
C SER A 364 17.71 -22.96 35.89
N VAL A 365 17.03 -22.50 34.84
CA VAL A 365 16.81 -21.07 34.57
C VAL A 365 15.31 -20.80 34.66
N LYS A 366 14.92 -19.96 35.62
CA LYS A 366 13.54 -19.46 35.75
C LYS A 366 13.40 -18.19 34.91
N LEU A 367 12.67 -18.28 33.80
CA LEU A 367 12.22 -17.11 33.05
C LEU A 367 10.83 -16.72 33.58
N HIS A 368 10.74 -15.53 34.18
CA HIS A 368 9.49 -14.90 34.57
C HIS A 368 8.97 -14.14 33.36
N GLU A 369 7.95 -14.67 32.69
CA GLU A 369 7.24 -13.95 31.63
C GLU A 369 5.88 -13.54 32.18
N THR A 370 5.76 -12.26 32.54
CA THR A 370 4.52 -11.66 33.02
C THR A 370 3.79 -11.01 31.84
N HIS A 371 2.49 -11.32 31.70
CA HIS A 371 1.51 -10.76 30.75
C HIS A 371 1.34 -11.46 29.39
N ALA A 372 0.66 -12.62 29.39
CA ALA A 372 -0.03 -13.12 28.20
C ALA A 372 -1.51 -12.64 28.22
N ARG A 373 -1.85 -11.70 27.33
CA ARG A 373 -3.27 -11.42 26.99
C ARG A 373 -3.69 -12.39 25.89
N ALA A 374 -4.39 -13.45 26.26
CA ALA A 374 -4.94 -14.39 25.29
C ALA A 374 -6.30 -13.86 24.76
N TRP A 375 -6.35 -13.57 23.46
CA TRP A 375 -7.59 -13.23 22.76
C TRP A 375 -8.26 -14.53 22.31
N TYR A 376 -9.39 -14.89 22.92
CA TYR A 376 -10.21 -16.01 22.48
C TYR A 376 -11.43 -15.48 21.71
N VAL A 377 -11.47 -15.72 20.41
CA VAL A 377 -12.69 -15.59 19.60
C VAL A 377 -13.39 -16.94 19.63
N PHE A 378 -14.59 -17.04 20.21
CA PHE A 378 -15.28 -18.33 20.35
C PHE A 378 -16.73 -18.40 19.82
N TYR A 379 -16.95 -19.55 19.18
CA TYR A 379 -18.12 -20.42 19.01
C TYR A 379 -19.44 -19.91 18.41
N LEU A 380 -19.60 -20.23 17.12
CA LEU A 380 -20.89 -20.51 16.48
C LEU A 380 -21.42 -21.87 16.97
N SER A 381 -22.32 -21.87 17.96
CA SER A 381 -23.14 -23.06 18.27
C SER A 381 -24.45 -22.98 17.49
N ARG A 382 -24.51 -23.64 16.33
CA ARG A 382 -25.73 -23.78 15.54
C ARG A 382 -26.52 -24.97 16.08
N SER A 383 -27.49 -24.71 16.97
CA SER A 383 -28.48 -25.73 17.34
C SER A 383 -29.38 -26.02 16.13
N ARG A 384 -29.19 -27.16 15.47
CA ARG A 384 -30.15 -27.69 14.49
C ARG A 384 -31.32 -28.27 15.28
N SER A 385 -32.39 -27.51 15.45
CA SER A 385 -33.70 -28.07 15.74
C SER A 385 -34.28 -28.63 14.45
N SER A 386 -34.50 -29.95 14.43
CA SER A 386 -35.11 -30.74 13.37
C SER A 386 -36.41 -30.09 12.86
N PHE A 387 -36.49 -29.82 11.56
CA PHE A 387 -37.75 -29.74 10.83
C PHE A 387 -38.07 -31.15 10.33
N ILE A 388 -39.20 -31.69 10.79
CA ILE A 388 -40.02 -32.66 10.04
C ILE A 388 -41.20 -31.85 9.54
#